data_AF-A0A7X7S263-F1
#
_entry.id   AF-A0A7X7S263-F1
#
_cell.length_a   1.000
_cell.length_b   1.000
_cell.length_c   1.000
_cell.angle_alpha   90.00
_cell.angle_beta   90.00
_cell.angle_gamma   90.00
#
_symmetry.space_group_name_H-M   'P 1'
#
loop_
_entity.id
_entity.type
_entity.pdbx_description
1 polymer ?
#
loop_
_entity_poly.entity_id
_entity_poly.type
_entity_poly.pdbx_seq_one_letter_code
_entity_poly.pdbx_strand_id
1 'polypeptide(L)'
;MENKIGMRIHLLKANKNFNRKTGCGGYAYPEISPDGQKICYIFNQKLCIWGAPSLMEEFNIVTKTRRLVAKGDFSDPKYSNDGKWLLFEEINFPESKYWIIDLQTLKNA
;
A
#
# COMPACT_ATOMS: atom_id res chain seq x y z
N MET A 1 -3.08 0.47 31.26
CA MET A 1 -3.93 0.29 30.05
C MET A 1 -3.41 1.22 28.98
N GLU A 2 -2.65 0.71 28.01
CA GLU A 2 -2.03 1.54 26.96
C GLU A 2 -2.95 1.70 25.76
N ASN A 3 -3.36 2.96 25.51
CA ASN A 3 -4.07 3.34 24.30
C ASN A 3 -3.08 3.40 23.12
N LYS A 4 -3.05 2.35 22.29
CA LYS A 4 -2.30 2.35 21.03
C LYS A 4 -3.13 3.00 19.92
N ILE A 5 -2.67 4.16 19.46
CA ILE A 5 -3.18 4.89 18.30
C ILE A 5 -2.66 4.15 17.06
N GLY A 6 -3.56 3.63 16.22
CA GLY A 6 -3.20 2.92 14.99
C GLY A 6 -4.08 3.39 13.83
N MET A 7 -3.46 3.73 12.70
CA MET A 7 -4.14 4.15 11.47
C MET A 7 -4.79 2.93 10.79
N ARG A 8 -6.04 3.08 10.35
CA ARG A 8 -6.84 2.01 9.72
C ARG A 8 -7.25 2.42 8.31
N ILE A 9 -7.12 1.51 7.34
CA ILE A 9 -7.81 1.65 6.05
C ILE A 9 -9.24 1.14 6.24
N HIS A 10 -10.21 2.02 6.09
CA HIS A 10 -11.63 1.67 6.04
C HIS A 10 -12.05 1.55 4.58
N LEU A 11 -12.38 0.34 4.14
CA LEU A 11 -13.15 0.15 2.90
C LEU A 11 -14.61 0.39 3.24
N LEU A 12 -15.12 1.58 2.91
CA LEU A 12 -16.55 1.86 2.93
C LEU A 12 -17.16 1.39 1.61
N LYS A 13 -17.54 0.11 1.55
CA LYS A 13 -18.67 -0.26 0.68
C LYS A 13 -19.91 0.24 1.42
N ALA A 14 -20.85 0.88 0.73
CA ALA A 14 -22.04 1.54 1.30
C ALA A 14 -22.87 0.75 2.34
N ASN A 15 -22.55 -0.52 2.66
CA ASN A 15 -23.19 -1.31 3.72
C ASN A 15 -22.28 -2.23 4.56
N LYS A 16 -20.93 -2.15 4.51
CA LYS A 16 -20.07 -2.97 5.40
C LYS A 16 -18.75 -2.30 5.77
N ASN A 17 -18.52 -2.15 7.08
CA ASN A 17 -17.25 -1.71 7.65
C ASN A 17 -16.26 -2.89 7.74
N PHE A 18 -15.14 -2.81 7.02
CA PHE A 18 -14.01 -3.69 7.26
C PHE A 18 -13.08 -3.04 8.28
N ASN A 19 -13.01 -3.59 9.49
CA ASN A 19 -12.18 -3.09 10.60
C ASN A 19 -11.14 -4.13 10.98
N ARG A 20 -9.84 -3.84 10.81
CA ARG A 20 -8.76 -4.66 11.38
C ARG A 20 -7.91 -3.82 12.35
N LYS A 21 -7.76 -4.31 13.59
CA LYS A 21 -6.73 -3.82 14.52
C LYS A 21 -5.40 -4.47 14.16
N THR A 22 -4.38 -3.67 13.91
CA THR A 22 -2.97 -4.10 13.84
C THR A 22 -2.20 -3.33 14.91
N GLY A 23 -1.09 -3.89 15.41
CA GLY A 23 -0.28 -3.31 16.49
C GLY A 23 0.41 -1.99 16.10
N CYS A 24 1.68 -1.80 16.45
CA CYS A 24 2.48 -0.62 16.06
C CYS A 24 2.85 -0.57 14.57
N GLY A 25 1.98 -1.05 13.69
CA GLY A 25 2.14 -1.00 12.24
C GLY A 25 1.03 -0.16 11.60
N GLY A 26 1.39 0.66 10.62
CA GLY A 26 0.49 1.60 9.95
C GLY A 26 0.23 1.18 8.51
N TYR A 27 -0.98 1.43 8.05
CA TYR A 27 -1.34 1.32 6.63
C TYR A 27 -1.56 2.72 6.08
N ALA A 28 -0.88 3.07 4.99
CA ALA A 28 -0.92 4.41 4.39
C ALA A 28 -1.14 4.35 2.88
N TYR A 29 -1.54 5.50 2.32
CA TYR A 29 -1.68 5.74 0.88
C TYR A 29 -2.46 4.65 0.12
N PRO A 30 -3.72 4.34 0.51
CA PRO A 30 -4.51 3.36 -0.23
C PRO A 30 -4.91 3.90 -1.60
N GLU A 31 -4.78 3.07 -2.63
CA GLU A 31 -5.28 3.32 -3.98
C GLU A 31 -6.08 2.12 -4.47
N ILE A 32 -7.28 2.34 -5.00
CA ILE A 32 -8.14 1.29 -5.56
C ILE A 32 -7.80 1.11 -7.04
N SER A 33 -7.68 -0.14 -7.50
CA SER A 33 -7.47 -0.44 -8.92
C SER A 33 -8.67 0.01 -9.78
N PRO A 34 -8.48 0.32 -11.08
CA PRO A 34 -9.57 0.80 -11.94
C PRO A 34 -10.78 -0.14 -12.03
N ASP A 35 -10.55 -1.45 -11.93
CA ASP A 35 -11.60 -2.48 -11.90
C ASP A 35 -12.31 -2.62 -10.54
N GLY A 36 -11.86 -1.88 -9.52
CA GLY A 36 -12.37 -1.91 -8.15
C GLY A 36 -12.12 -3.21 -7.39
N GLN A 37 -11.29 -4.11 -7.91
CA GLN A 37 -11.08 -5.44 -7.31
C GLN A 37 -9.86 -5.51 -6.40
N LYS A 38 -8.96 -4.53 -6.45
CA LYS A 38 -7.69 -4.55 -5.73
C LYS A 38 -7.41 -3.20 -5.06
N ILE A 39 -6.54 -3.25 -4.07
CA ILE A 39 -6.08 -2.07 -3.33
C ILE A 39 -4.57 -2.17 -3.21
N CYS A 40 -3.85 -1.17 -3.71
CA CYS A 40 -2.46 -0.97 -3.38
C CYS A 40 -2.36 -0.12 -2.11
N TYR A 41 -1.48 -0.48 -1.20
CA TYR A 41 -1.21 0.30 0.01
C TYR A 41 0.22 0.12 0.49
N ILE A 42 0.69 1.08 1.28
CA ILE A 42 1.93 0.99 2.02
C ILE A 42 1.66 0.42 3.42
N PHE A 43 2.46 -0.55 3.83
CA PHE A 43 2.39 -1.21 5.11
C PHE A 43 3.73 -1.16 5.82
N ASN A 44 3.72 -0.52 7.00
CA ASN A 44 4.89 -0.40 7.85
C ASN A 44 4.76 -1.41 8.97
N GLN A 45 5.54 -2.49 8.90
CA GLN A 45 5.49 -3.56 9.89
C GLN A 45 5.93 -3.13 11.29
N LYS A 46 6.81 -2.11 11.37
CA LYS A 46 7.44 -1.66 12.61
C LYS A 46 7.54 -0.13 12.63
N LEU A 47 6.42 0.59 12.81
CA LEU A 47 6.42 2.06 12.91
C LEU A 47 7.34 2.59 14.03
N CYS A 48 7.73 1.74 14.97
CA CYS A 48 8.59 2.11 16.10
C CYS A 48 10.09 1.99 15.83
N ILE A 49 10.52 1.53 14.65
CA ILE A 49 11.95 1.39 14.32
C ILE A 49 12.28 2.29 13.15
N TRP A 50 13.01 3.37 13.43
CA TRP A 50 13.63 4.20 12.40
C TRP A 50 14.50 3.33 11.47
N GLY A 51 14.27 3.43 10.16
CA GLY A 51 15.03 2.68 9.15
C GLY A 51 14.52 1.27 8.83
N ALA A 52 13.37 0.84 9.38
CA ALA A 52 12.73 -0.39 8.91
C ALA A 52 12.01 -0.13 7.58
N PRO A 53 12.32 -0.89 6.51
CA PRO A 53 11.74 -0.63 5.20
C PRO A 53 10.22 -0.86 5.20
N SER A 54 9.52 0.05 4.53
CA SER A 54 8.10 -0.09 4.24
C SER A 54 7.86 -1.19 3.19
N LEU A 55 6.66 -1.77 3.20
CA LEU A 55 6.22 -2.71 2.15
C LEU A 55 5.09 -2.08 1.34
N MET A 56 5.15 -2.20 0.03
CA MET A 56 4.00 -1.95 -0.83
C MET A 56 3.33 -3.27 -1.15
N GLU A 57 2.05 -3.40 -0.81
CA GLU A 57 1.25 -4.60 -1.05
C GLU A 57 0.03 -4.28 -1.89
N GLU A 58 -0.34 -5.23 -2.74
CA GLU A 58 -1.61 -5.26 -3.44
C GLU A 58 -2.50 -6.32 -2.80
N PHE A 59 -3.66 -5.90 -2.30
CA PHE A 59 -4.69 -6.79 -1.77
C PHE A 59 -5.83 -6.95 -2.74
N ASN A 60 -6.12 -8.19 -3.11
CA ASN A 60 -7.29 -8.53 -3.92
C ASN A 60 -8.53 -8.66 -3.02
N ILE A 61 -9.51 -7.79 -3.23
CA ILE A 61 -10.76 -7.72 -2.46
C ILE A 61 -11.61 -8.97 -2.70
N VAL A 62 -11.59 -9.55 -3.90
CA VAL A 62 -12.41 -10.69 -4.31
C VAL A 62 -11.86 -11.97 -3.70
N THR A 63 -10.58 -12.27 -3.93
CA THR A 63 -9.93 -13.51 -3.49
C THR A 63 -9.40 -13.46 -2.06
N LYS A 64 -9.33 -12.26 -1.46
CA LYS A 64 -8.74 -12.01 -0.13
C LYS A 64 -7.25 -12.36 -0.05
N THR A 65 -6.55 -12.37 -1.18
CA THR A 65 -5.10 -12.64 -1.23
C THR A 65 -4.29 -11.35 -1.28
N ARG A 66 -3.01 -11.43 -0.89
CA ARG A 66 -2.05 -10.33 -0.96
C ARG A 66 -0.89 -10.71 -1.85
N ARG A 67 -0.33 -9.69 -2.49
CA ARG A 67 0.91 -9.77 -3.26
C ARG A 67 1.83 -8.65 -2.83
N LEU A 68 3.10 -8.97 -2.61
CA LEU A 68 4.13 -7.96 -2.43
C LEU A 68 4.45 -7.32 -3.79
N VAL A 69 4.41 -5.99 -3.84
CA VAL A 69 4.72 -5.20 -5.02
C VAL A 69 6.17 -4.69 -4.96
N ALA A 70 6.55 -4.05 -3.85
CA ALA A 70 7.88 -3.48 -3.65
C ALA A 70 8.29 -3.46 -2.17
N LYS A 71 9.60 -3.36 -1.91
CA LYS A 71 10.19 -3.13 -0.57
C LYS A 71 11.07 -1.89 -0.59
N GLY A 72 10.91 -1.02 0.40
CA GLY A 72 11.54 0.30 0.43
C GLY A 72 10.59 1.32 1.02
N ASP A 73 11.02 2.56 1.15
CA ASP A 73 10.17 3.64 1.64
C ASP A 73 9.49 4.31 0.45
N PHE A 74 8.16 4.19 0.40
CA PHE A 74 7.35 4.62 -0.73
C PHE A 74 6.14 5.43 -0.30
N SER A 75 5.63 6.23 -1.23
CA SER A 75 4.43 7.06 -1.10
C SER A 75 3.61 7.06 -2.38
N ASP A 76 2.34 7.48 -2.23
CA ASP A 76 1.45 7.89 -3.33
C ASP A 76 1.36 6.92 -4.52
N PRO A 77 1.01 5.64 -4.32
CA PRO A 77 0.79 4.72 -5.42
C PRO A 77 -0.42 5.16 -6.26
N LYS A 78 -0.28 5.06 -7.59
CA LYS A 78 -1.32 5.36 -8.57
C LYS A 78 -1.35 4.31 -9.69
N TYR A 79 -2.49 3.65 -9.84
CA TYR A 79 -2.71 2.73 -10.95
C TYR A 79 -2.86 3.49 -12.27
N SER A 80 -2.36 2.93 -13.37
CA SER A 80 -2.79 3.35 -14.70
C SER A 80 -4.26 3.00 -14.94
N ASN A 81 -4.93 3.72 -15.84
CA ASN A 81 -6.34 3.48 -16.17
C ASN A 81 -6.65 2.06 -16.65
N ASP A 82 -5.68 1.39 -17.29
CA ASP A 82 -5.79 0.00 -17.75
C ASP A 82 -5.39 -1.04 -16.67
N GLY A 83 -4.96 -0.60 -15.49
CA GLY A 83 -4.55 -1.43 -14.37
C GLY A 83 -3.26 -2.23 -14.58
N LYS A 84 -2.51 -1.97 -15.66
CA LYS A 84 -1.27 -2.69 -15.97
C LYS A 84 -0.05 -2.09 -15.28
N TRP A 85 -0.08 -0.81 -14.97
CA TRP A 85 1.06 -0.09 -14.42
C TRP A 85 0.74 0.50 -13.06
N LEU A 86 1.79 0.67 -12.27
CA LEU A 86 1.73 1.41 -11.00
C LEU A 86 2.83 2.47 -10.99
N LEU A 87 2.44 3.73 -10.86
CA LEU A 87 3.31 4.85 -10.53
C LEU A 87 3.41 4.96 -9.01
N PHE A 88 4.58 5.21 -8.46
CA PHE A 88 4.76 5.54 -7.05
C PHE A 88 6.05 6.34 -6.83
N GLU A 89 6.13 7.01 -5.69
CA GLU A 89 7.34 7.69 -5.23
C GLU A 89 8.15 6.75 -4.32
N GLU A 90 9.46 6.71 -4.51
CA GLU A 90 10.44 6.19 -3.56
C GLU A 90 11.06 7.36 -2.81
N ILE A 91 10.83 7.37 -1.50
CA ILE A 91 11.29 8.41 -0.58
C ILE A 91 12.73 8.08 -0.20
N ASN A 92 13.67 8.71 -0.90
CA ASN A 92 15.07 8.77 -0.51
C ASN A 92 15.42 10.23 -0.20
N PHE A 93 16.09 10.50 0.92
CA PHE A 93 16.61 11.84 1.21
C PHE A 93 18.08 11.93 0.75
N PRO A 94 18.50 12.96 0.01
CA PRO A 94 17.75 14.19 -0.33
C PRO A 94 16.88 14.11 -1.59
N GLU A 95 16.98 13.04 -2.39
CA GLU A 95 16.30 12.94 -3.70
C GLU A 95 15.28 11.80 -3.74
N SER A 96 14.00 12.15 -3.88
CA SER A 96 12.94 11.18 -4.13
C SER A 96 12.84 10.86 -5.63
N LYS A 97 12.49 9.60 -5.95
CA LYS A 97 12.40 9.10 -7.33
C LYS A 97 11.00 8.61 -7.62
N TYR A 98 10.56 8.78 -8.85
CA TYR A 98 9.31 8.19 -9.32
C TYR A 98 9.59 6.91 -10.10
N TRP A 99 8.81 5.88 -9.81
CA TRP A 99 8.89 4.58 -10.45
C TRP A 99 7.58 4.26 -11.15
N ILE A 100 7.69 3.72 -12.36
CA ILE A 100 6.57 3.08 -13.05
C ILE A 100 6.94 1.60 -13.20
N ILE A 101 6.10 0.71 -12.65
CA ILE A 101 6.31 -0.73 -12.76
C ILE A 101 5.16 -1.39 -13.52
N ASP A 102 5.50 -2.44 -14.25
CA ASP A 102 4.54 -3.40 -14.80
C ASP A 102 4.02 -4.28 -13.66
N LEU A 103 2.71 -4.29 -13.42
CA LEU A 103 2.10 -5.07 -12.34
C LEU A 103 2.00 -6.57 -12.65
N GLN A 104 2.12 -6.98 -13.90
CA GLN A 104 2.25 -8.39 -14.26
C GLN A 104 3.65 -8.89 -13.89
N THR A 105 4.70 -8.19 -14.33
CA THR A 105 6.10 -8.66 -14.20
C THR A 105 6.85 -8.14 -12.98
N LEU A 106 6.35 -7.09 -12.31
CA LEU A 106 7.01 -6.31 -11.25
C LEU A 106 8.38 -5.77 -11.66
N LYS A 107 8.53 -5.41 -12.93
CA LYS A 107 9.73 -4.76 -13.47
C LYS A 107 9.43 -3.32 -13.80
N ASN A 108 10.46 -2.48 -13.70
CA ASN A 108 10.38 -1.10 -14.16
C ASN A 108 10.10 -1.06 -15.66
N ALA A 109 9.28 -0.09 -16.08
CA ALA A 109 9.02 0.23 -17.48
C ALA A 109 10.27 0.82 -18.16
#